data_AF-A0A388KYM8-F1
#
_entry.id   AF-A0A388KYM8-F1
#
_cell.length_a   1.000
_cell.length_b   1.000
_cell.length_c   1.000
_cell.angle_alpha   90.00
_cell.angle_beta   90.00
_cell.angle_gamma   90.00
#
_symmetry.space_group_name_H-M   'P 1'
#
loop_
_entity.id
_entity.type
_entity.pdbx_description
1 polymer ?
#
loop_
_entity_poly.entity_id
_entity_poly.type
_entity_poly.pdbx_seq_one_letter_code
_entity_poly.pdbx_strand_id
1 'polypeptide(L)'
;MKELFRKIVRKEEEVEERTRRHAEEVKKRKKVERRESEKLREEQAREAKLEATIVRILSQRKELRMITASTQPAAENKKRSPTSKARMLREIQSYIAESDDDSEEVKLEANKLIEALENRKRGKRTTTVFRAATSQVEKKKTPVIRKGKEKEKAAEAEVAECFKTPMKTCPAEGSSEGLVDYTLTQAKQLSSLKAPEIRKLCDREGVEYIVEDQAVQELVRCRTRLAYEGFFERKVQVTPTTKRASEDLDTA
;
A
#
# COMPACT_ATOMS: atom_id res chain seq x y z
N MET A 1 8.73 -70.63 -32.63
CA MET A 1 7.95 -69.78 -33.56
C MET A 1 6.61 -69.30 -33.00
N LYS A 2 5.68 -70.17 -32.57
CA LYS A 2 4.33 -69.76 -32.09
C LYS A 2 4.32 -68.77 -30.92
N GLU A 3 5.36 -68.76 -30.07
CA GLU A 3 5.47 -67.82 -28.94
C GLU A 3 5.91 -66.42 -29.36
N LEU A 4 6.67 -66.28 -30.45
CA LEU A 4 7.10 -64.98 -30.96
C LEU A 4 5.91 -64.21 -31.53
N PHE A 5 5.04 -64.89 -32.29
CA PHE A 5 3.80 -64.29 -32.80
C PHE A 5 2.88 -63.81 -31.68
N ARG A 6 2.71 -64.57 -30.60
CA ARG A 6 1.92 -64.12 -29.43
C ARG A 6 2.52 -62.90 -28.74
N LYS A 7 3.85 -62.78 -28.68
CA LYS A 7 4.54 -61.60 -28.15
C LYS A 7 4.39 -60.38 -29.06
N ILE A 8 4.35 -60.56 -30.37
CA ILE A 8 4.16 -59.47 -31.35
C ILE A 8 2.73 -58.91 -31.23
N VAL A 9 1.71 -59.78 -31.24
CA VAL A 9 0.30 -59.36 -31.11
C VAL A 9 0.05 -58.59 -29.80
N ARG A 10 0.56 -59.08 -28.66
CA ARG A 10 0.43 -58.36 -27.37
C ARG A 10 1.09 -56.99 -27.37
N LYS A 11 2.25 -56.86 -28.03
CA LYS A 11 2.96 -55.57 -28.13
C LYS A 11 2.21 -54.60 -29.05
N GLU A 12 1.62 -55.10 -30.13
CA GLU A 12 0.81 -54.31 -31.05
C GLU A 12 -0.47 -53.79 -30.38
N GLU A 13 -1.18 -54.65 -29.65
CA GLU A 13 -2.34 -54.27 -28.83
C GLU A 13 -1.99 -53.23 -27.76
N GLU A 14 -0.84 -53.38 -27.08
CA GLU A 14 -0.39 -52.43 -26.06
C GLU A 14 -0.03 -51.06 -26.67
N VAL A 15 0.58 -51.03 -27.86
CA VAL A 15 0.89 -49.78 -28.57
C VAL A 15 -0.39 -49.10 -29.04
N GLU A 16 -1.34 -49.84 -29.58
CA GLU A 16 -2.64 -49.31 -30.00
C GLU A 16 -3.48 -48.80 -28.82
N GLU A 17 -3.44 -49.48 -27.67
CA GLU A 17 -4.08 -49.00 -26.46
C GLU A 17 -3.45 -47.69 -25.96
N ARG A 18 -2.11 -47.59 -25.97
CA ARG A 18 -1.40 -46.37 -25.59
C ARG A 18 -1.72 -45.19 -26.52
N THR A 19 -1.79 -45.42 -27.84
CA THR A 19 -2.15 -44.37 -28.80
C THR A 19 -3.61 -43.93 -28.62
N ARG A 20 -4.52 -44.87 -28.35
CA ARG A 20 -5.93 -44.55 -28.04
C ARG A 20 -6.08 -43.72 -26.76
N ARG A 21 -5.38 -44.07 -25.69
CA ARG A 21 -5.36 -43.31 -24.43
C ARG A 21 -4.82 -41.90 -24.63
N HIS A 22 -3.72 -41.74 -25.37
CA HIS A 22 -3.19 -40.42 -25.70
C HIS A 22 -4.15 -39.60 -26.56
N ALA A 23 -4.82 -40.19 -27.55
CA ALA A 23 -5.80 -39.49 -28.36
C ALA A 23 -7.02 -39.01 -27.55
N GLU A 24 -7.48 -39.80 -26.58
CA GLU A 24 -8.55 -39.40 -25.66
C GLU A 24 -8.10 -38.29 -24.70
N GLU A 25 -6.88 -38.34 -24.17
CA GLU A 25 -6.32 -37.28 -23.33
C GLU A 25 -6.19 -35.96 -24.08
N VAL A 26 -5.70 -35.98 -25.33
CA VAL A 26 -5.61 -34.79 -26.18
C VAL A 26 -6.99 -34.20 -26.45
N LYS A 27 -8.00 -35.03 -26.72
CA LYS A 27 -9.39 -34.58 -26.88
C LYS A 27 -9.94 -33.95 -25.61
N LYS A 28 -9.65 -34.52 -24.43
CA LYS A 28 -10.05 -33.97 -23.12
C LYS A 28 -9.37 -32.63 -22.86
N ARG A 29 -8.06 -32.53 -23.07
CA ARG A 29 -7.29 -31.28 -22.91
C ARG A 29 -7.82 -30.17 -23.82
N LYS A 30 -8.04 -30.46 -25.11
CA LYS A 30 -8.62 -29.50 -26.07
C LYS A 30 -10.02 -29.02 -25.67
N LYS A 31 -10.83 -29.88 -25.04
CA LYS A 31 -12.17 -29.50 -24.55
C LYS A 31 -12.09 -28.60 -23.32
N VAL A 32 -11.12 -28.83 -22.43
CA VAL A 32 -10.87 -27.99 -21.26
C VAL A 32 -10.35 -26.62 -21.71
N GLU A 33 -9.38 -26.59 -22.62
CA GLU A 33 -8.83 -25.36 -23.19
C GLU A 33 -9.91 -24.47 -23.83
N ARG A 34 -10.86 -25.07 -24.57
CA ARG A 34 -12.00 -24.33 -25.13
C ARG A 34 -12.85 -23.68 -24.03
N ARG A 35 -13.16 -24.42 -22.96
CA ARG A 35 -13.94 -23.90 -21.82
C ARG A 35 -13.19 -22.80 -21.08
N GLU A 36 -11.88 -22.94 -20.92
CA GLU A 36 -11.03 -21.93 -20.29
C GLU A 36 -10.94 -20.67 -21.14
N SER A 37 -10.80 -20.80 -22.46
CA SER A 37 -10.79 -19.65 -23.37
C SER A 37 -12.12 -18.88 -23.37
N GLU A 38 -13.24 -19.58 -23.24
CA GLU A 38 -14.56 -18.98 -23.14
C GLU A 38 -14.75 -18.23 -21.82
N LYS A 39 -14.29 -18.83 -20.70
CA LYS A 39 -14.28 -18.17 -19.38
C LYS A 39 -13.44 -16.89 -19.39
N LEU A 40 -12.24 -16.94 -19.96
CA LEU A 40 -11.37 -15.76 -20.10
C LEU A 40 -12.05 -14.63 -20.90
N ARG A 41 -12.74 -14.98 -21.99
CA ARG A 41 -13.47 -14.00 -22.80
C ARG A 41 -14.65 -13.39 -22.04
N GLU A 42 -15.37 -14.19 -21.25
CA GLU A 42 -16.47 -13.70 -20.41
C GLU A 42 -15.97 -12.80 -19.28
N GLU A 43 -14.89 -13.17 -18.60
CA GLU A 43 -14.26 -12.36 -17.56
C GLU A 43 -13.78 -11.02 -18.11
N GLN A 44 -13.11 -11.00 -19.26
CA GLN A 44 -12.74 -9.76 -19.94
C GLN A 44 -13.95 -8.90 -20.31
N ALA A 45 -15.05 -9.51 -20.76
CA ALA A 45 -16.27 -8.75 -21.06
C ALA A 45 -16.92 -8.14 -19.81
N ARG A 46 -16.82 -8.82 -18.64
CA ARG A 46 -17.28 -8.28 -17.36
C ARG A 46 -16.37 -7.16 -16.86
N GLU A 47 -15.07 -7.34 -16.97
CA GLU A 47 -14.06 -6.34 -16.61
C GLU A 47 -14.23 -5.07 -17.45
N ALA A 48 -14.34 -5.20 -18.78
CA ALA A 48 -14.58 -4.07 -19.68
C ALA A 48 -15.87 -3.29 -19.35
N LYS A 49 -16.94 -3.97 -18.92
CA LYS A 49 -18.18 -3.30 -18.46
C LYS A 49 -17.97 -2.52 -17.17
N LEU A 50 -17.20 -3.06 -16.23
CA LEU A 50 -16.81 -2.40 -14.99
C LEU A 50 -15.96 -1.17 -15.28
N GLU A 51 -14.93 -1.31 -16.11
CA GLU A 51 -14.07 -0.21 -16.54
C GLU A 51 -14.86 0.90 -17.24
N ALA A 52 -15.74 0.55 -18.18
CA ALA A 52 -16.60 1.51 -18.86
C ALA A 52 -17.51 2.26 -17.88
N THR A 53 -18.03 1.56 -16.87
CA THR A 53 -18.85 2.18 -15.81
C THR A 53 -18.04 3.15 -14.96
N ILE A 54 -16.82 2.78 -14.57
CA ILE A 54 -15.90 3.64 -13.82
C ILE A 54 -15.57 4.89 -14.64
N VAL A 55 -15.20 4.73 -15.92
CA VAL A 55 -14.91 5.85 -16.82
C VAL A 55 -16.10 6.80 -16.94
N ARG A 56 -17.32 6.27 -17.08
CA ARG A 56 -18.55 7.07 -17.12
C ARG A 56 -18.80 7.84 -15.82
N ILE A 57 -18.59 7.22 -14.66
CA ILE A 57 -18.73 7.91 -13.36
C ILE A 57 -17.68 9.02 -13.23
N LEU A 58 -16.44 8.75 -13.64
CA LEU A 58 -15.36 9.74 -13.59
C LEU A 58 -15.61 10.89 -14.58
N SER A 59 -16.14 10.61 -15.77
CA SER A 59 -16.48 11.65 -16.74
C SER A 59 -17.62 12.53 -16.25
N GLN A 60 -18.69 11.95 -15.69
CA GLN A 60 -19.79 12.71 -15.08
C GLN A 60 -19.30 13.60 -13.93
N ARG A 61 -18.43 13.07 -13.05
CA ARG A 61 -17.82 13.87 -11.97
C ARG A 61 -16.92 14.97 -12.50
N LYS A 62 -16.18 14.73 -13.58
CA LYS A 62 -15.36 15.75 -14.25
C LYS A 62 -16.24 16.84 -14.86
N GLU A 63 -17.32 16.49 -15.55
CA GLU A 63 -18.29 17.44 -16.10
C GLU A 63 -18.96 18.27 -15.00
N LEU A 64 -19.42 17.64 -13.90
CA LEU A 64 -19.94 18.36 -12.73
C LEU A 64 -18.90 19.32 -12.12
N ARG A 65 -17.62 18.89 -12.05
CA ARG A 65 -16.52 19.75 -11.57
C ARG A 65 -16.26 20.93 -12.52
N MET A 66 -16.39 20.73 -13.83
CA MET A 66 -16.20 21.81 -14.82
C MET A 66 -17.38 22.80 -14.82
N ILE A 67 -18.61 22.32 -14.61
CA ILE A 67 -19.80 23.18 -14.47
C ILE A 67 -19.73 24.03 -13.20
N THR A 68 -19.23 23.47 -12.08
CA THR A 68 -19.02 24.22 -10.83
C THR A 68 -17.82 25.17 -10.87
N ALA A 69 -16.81 24.90 -11.70
CA ALA A 69 -15.68 25.80 -11.93
C ALA A 69 -16.03 27.01 -12.83
N SER A 70 -17.07 26.90 -13.69
CA SER A 70 -17.47 27.99 -14.59
C SER A 70 -18.24 29.12 -13.89
N THR A 71 -18.80 28.88 -12.70
CA THR A 71 -19.62 29.88 -11.99
C THR A 71 -18.95 30.46 -10.74
N GLN A 72 -17.72 30.07 -10.41
CA GLN A 72 -17.01 30.63 -9.25
C GLN A 72 -15.56 31.02 -9.62
N PRO A 73 -15.15 32.28 -9.36
CA PRO A 73 -13.77 32.66 -9.58
C PRO A 73 -12.89 31.93 -8.55
N ALA A 74 -11.84 31.30 -9.07
CA ALA A 74 -10.62 30.84 -8.39
C ALA A 74 -10.61 31.05 -6.86
N ALA A 75 -11.16 30.08 -6.12
CA ALA A 75 -10.87 29.94 -4.70
C ALA A 75 -9.57 29.14 -4.55
N GLU A 76 -8.46 29.80 -4.85
CA GLU A 76 -7.15 29.43 -4.36
C GLU A 76 -7.21 29.20 -2.85
N ASN A 77 -6.32 28.34 -2.35
CA ASN A 77 -6.10 27.94 -0.96
C ASN A 77 -6.00 29.12 0.02
N LYS A 78 -7.12 29.78 0.31
CA LYS A 78 -7.21 30.82 1.33
C LYS A 78 -7.51 30.12 2.62
N LYS A 79 -6.48 30.02 3.47
CA LYS A 79 -6.60 29.76 4.91
C LYS A 79 -7.86 30.47 5.40
N ARG A 80 -8.90 29.70 5.79
CA ARG A 80 -10.19 30.25 6.25
C ARG A 80 -9.92 31.42 7.19
N SER A 81 -10.52 32.58 6.90
CA SER A 81 -10.35 33.76 7.75
C SER A 81 -10.75 33.40 9.19
N PRO A 82 -10.17 34.07 10.21
CA PRO A 82 -10.59 33.87 11.59
C PRO A 82 -12.12 33.97 11.80
N THR A 83 -12.79 34.79 11.00
CA THR A 83 -14.24 34.97 10.99
C THR A 83 -15.01 33.76 10.42
N SER A 84 -14.48 33.06 9.41
CA SER A 84 -15.15 31.89 8.83
C SER A 84 -15.18 30.70 9.80
N LYS A 85 -14.11 30.48 10.58
CA LYS A 85 -14.10 29.42 11.61
C LYS A 85 -15.04 29.76 12.77
N ALA A 86 -15.00 30.99 13.28
CA ALA A 86 -15.88 31.42 14.37
C ALA A 86 -17.37 31.44 13.99
N ARG A 87 -17.68 31.66 12.70
CA ARG A 87 -19.05 31.55 12.17
C ARG A 87 -19.51 30.10 12.15
N MET A 88 -18.67 29.19 11.63
CA MET A 88 -18.97 27.77 11.58
C MET A 88 -19.14 27.14 12.98
N LEU A 89 -18.30 27.51 13.96
CA LEU A 89 -18.46 27.01 15.33
C LEU A 89 -19.78 27.50 15.97
N ARG A 90 -20.20 28.74 15.67
CA ARG A 90 -21.50 29.27 16.10
C ARG A 90 -22.68 28.57 15.44
N GLU A 91 -22.57 28.25 14.16
CA GLU A 91 -23.57 27.50 13.39
C GLU A 91 -23.75 26.07 13.93
N ILE A 92 -22.66 25.40 14.31
CA ILE A 92 -22.73 24.10 14.99
C ILE A 92 -23.45 24.24 16.33
N GLN A 93 -23.12 25.26 17.12
CA GLN A 93 -23.78 25.51 18.41
C GLN A 93 -25.27 25.84 18.25
N SER A 94 -25.67 26.58 17.20
CA SER A 94 -27.07 26.85 16.92
C SER A 94 -27.81 25.58 16.52
N TYR A 95 -27.25 24.75 15.63
CA TYR A 95 -27.87 23.47 15.26
C TYR A 95 -28.07 22.53 16.45
N ILE A 96 -27.11 22.49 17.38
CA ILE A 96 -27.23 21.65 18.58
C ILE A 96 -28.27 22.23 19.56
N ALA A 97 -28.37 23.56 19.66
CA ALA A 97 -29.35 24.21 20.53
C ALA A 97 -30.79 24.19 19.95
N GLU A 98 -30.92 24.17 18.63
CA GLU A 98 -32.21 24.10 17.90
C GLU A 98 -32.68 22.66 17.65
N SER A 99 -31.80 21.66 17.83
CA SER A 99 -32.16 20.25 17.72
C SER A 99 -32.92 19.79 18.97
N ASP A 100 -34.09 19.19 18.78
CA ASP A 100 -34.93 18.60 19.86
C ASP A 100 -34.28 17.36 20.53
N ASP A 101 -33.04 17.03 20.18
CA ASP A 101 -32.29 15.89 20.71
C ASP A 101 -31.50 16.32 21.96
N ASP A 102 -32.10 16.12 23.12
CA ASP A 102 -31.53 16.43 24.45
C ASP A 102 -30.48 15.40 24.92
N SER A 103 -29.78 14.75 23.99
CA SER A 103 -28.64 13.91 24.33
C SER A 103 -27.50 14.76 24.88
N GLU A 104 -27.46 14.91 26.20
CA GLU A 104 -26.41 15.62 26.95
C GLU A 104 -24.99 15.13 26.56
N GLU A 105 -24.85 13.86 26.18
CA GLU A 105 -23.59 13.29 25.68
C GLU A 105 -23.11 13.97 24.40
N VAL A 106 -24.01 14.20 23.43
CA VAL A 106 -23.69 14.86 22.15
C VAL A 106 -23.34 16.33 22.38
N LYS A 107 -24.08 17.03 23.26
CA LYS A 107 -23.81 18.41 23.64
C LYS A 107 -22.41 18.55 24.26
N LEU A 108 -22.07 17.65 25.19
CA LEU A 108 -20.77 17.63 25.87
C LEU A 108 -19.62 17.32 24.91
N GLU A 109 -19.77 16.30 24.05
CA GLU A 109 -18.75 15.93 23.08
C GLU A 109 -18.52 17.03 22.04
N ALA A 110 -19.59 17.63 21.51
CA ALA A 110 -19.49 18.73 20.56
C ALA A 110 -18.78 19.95 21.19
N ASN A 111 -19.13 20.32 22.42
CA ASN A 111 -18.48 21.41 23.14
C ASN A 111 -16.99 21.13 23.39
N LYS A 112 -16.65 19.89 23.79
CA LYS A 112 -15.26 19.45 23.98
C LYS A 112 -14.44 19.55 22.68
N LEU A 113 -15.02 19.21 21.53
CA LEU A 113 -14.37 19.33 20.23
C LEU A 113 -14.21 20.79 19.78
N ILE A 114 -15.21 21.63 20.01
CA ILE A 114 -15.15 23.08 19.74
C ILE A 114 -14.01 23.70 20.56
N GLU A 115 -13.94 23.41 21.86
CA GLU A 115 -12.90 23.90 22.76
C GLU A 115 -11.50 23.44 22.30
N ALA A 116 -11.33 22.17 21.97
CA ALA A 116 -10.07 21.63 21.45
C ALA A 116 -9.62 22.35 20.16
N LEU A 117 -10.57 22.65 19.26
CA LEU A 117 -10.30 23.38 18.03
C LEU A 117 -9.89 24.83 18.28
N GLU A 118 -10.46 25.51 19.27
CA GLU A 118 -10.10 26.88 19.63
C GLU A 118 -8.73 26.94 20.31
N ASN A 119 -8.46 26.03 21.25
CA ASN A 119 -7.22 25.95 22.01
C ASN A 119 -6.01 25.57 21.14
N ARG A 120 -6.21 24.73 20.12
CA ARG A 120 -5.17 24.37 19.13
C ARG A 120 -4.53 25.57 18.42
N LYS A 121 -5.20 26.71 18.31
CA LYS A 121 -4.66 27.91 17.65
C LYS A 121 -3.89 28.84 18.60
N ARG A 122 -4.16 28.80 19.91
CA ARG A 122 -3.51 29.69 20.88
C ARG A 122 -2.03 29.35 21.12
N GLY A 123 -1.63 28.08 20.93
CA GLY A 123 -0.23 27.63 21.06
C GLY A 123 0.75 28.15 20.00
N LYS A 124 0.29 28.88 18.97
CA LYS A 124 1.15 29.38 17.87
C LYS A 124 1.34 30.89 17.85
N ARG A 125 0.83 31.63 18.84
CA ARG A 125 0.91 33.10 18.91
C ARG A 125 1.98 33.63 19.87
N THR A 126 2.62 32.79 20.68
CA THR A 126 3.67 33.22 21.64
C THR A 126 5.10 33.15 21.09
N THR A 127 5.32 32.56 19.91
CA THR A 127 6.67 32.40 19.31
C THR A 127 6.98 33.37 18.18
N THR A 128 6.05 34.23 17.77
CA THR A 128 6.25 35.18 16.65
C THR A 128 6.45 36.64 17.06
N VAL A 129 6.54 36.95 18.36
CA VAL A 129 6.83 38.32 18.86
C VAL A 129 8.30 38.50 19.27
N PHE A 130 9.09 37.43 19.38
CA PHE A 130 10.50 37.51 19.82
C PHE A 130 11.55 37.43 18.70
N ARG A 131 11.17 37.47 17.42
CA ARG A 131 12.10 37.27 16.29
C ARG A 131 12.32 38.51 15.43
N ALA A 132 12.39 39.68 16.07
CA ALA A 132 12.65 40.96 15.41
C ALA A 132 13.52 41.90 16.27
N ALA A 133 14.61 41.39 16.84
CA ALA A 133 15.76 42.08 17.45
C ALA A 133 16.60 40.95 18.07
N THR A 134 17.88 40.70 17.80
CA THR A 134 19.01 41.52 17.43
C THR A 134 20.05 40.63 16.75
N SER A 135 20.71 41.13 15.72
CA SER A 135 22.00 40.65 15.25
C SER A 135 23.08 41.49 15.95
N GLN A 136 23.86 40.92 16.87
CA GLN A 136 25.20 41.44 17.21
C GLN A 136 26.01 40.44 18.05
N VAL A 137 27.09 39.97 17.39
CA VAL A 137 28.44 39.61 17.86
C VAL A 137 28.72 39.78 19.37
N GLU A 138 29.23 38.75 20.05
CA GLU A 138 30.59 38.74 20.63
C GLU A 138 30.95 37.46 21.41
N LYS A 139 32.24 37.13 21.34
CA LYS A 139 32.96 36.04 22.01
C LYS A 139 33.12 36.34 23.50
N LYS A 140 33.05 35.34 24.39
CA LYS A 140 34.09 35.02 25.41
C LYS A 140 33.66 33.95 26.44
N LYS A 141 34.54 32.94 26.53
CA LYS A 141 35.11 32.25 27.72
C LYS A 141 34.20 31.52 28.71
N THR A 142 34.53 30.23 28.86
CA THR A 142 34.27 29.32 29.99
C THR A 142 34.87 29.84 31.31
N PRO A 143 34.44 29.25 32.45
CA PRO A 143 35.41 28.45 33.19
C PRO A 143 34.90 27.04 33.52
N VAL A 144 35.89 26.16 33.61
CA VAL A 144 35.85 24.73 33.85
C VAL A 144 36.10 24.44 35.34
N ILE A 145 35.36 23.50 35.93
CA ILE A 145 35.83 22.56 36.98
C ILE A 145 35.10 21.21 36.69
N ARG A 146 35.69 20.22 35.99
CA ARG A 146 36.56 19.10 36.46
C ARG A 146 35.81 18.17 37.44
N LYS A 147 35.65 16.84 37.29
CA LYS A 147 36.34 15.68 36.65
C LYS A 147 35.28 14.55 36.50
N GLY A 148 35.33 13.57 35.58
CA GLY A 148 36.31 13.22 34.55
C GLY A 148 35.95 11.92 33.78
N LYS A 149 36.77 11.66 32.75
CA LYS A 149 36.96 10.46 31.88
C LYS A 149 35.87 10.20 30.81
N GLU A 150 36.11 10.61 29.55
CA GLU A 150 36.72 9.85 28.42
C GLU A 150 35.90 8.60 28.05
N LYS A 151 35.50 8.25 26.83
CA LYS A 151 35.64 8.59 25.39
C LYS A 151 34.46 7.77 24.76
N GLU A 152 33.74 8.09 23.70
CA GLU A 152 34.06 8.52 22.34
C GLU A 152 32.71 8.94 21.70
N LYS A 153 32.70 10.05 20.96
CA LYS A 153 31.62 10.35 20.00
C LYS A 153 32.03 9.79 18.65
N ALA A 154 31.29 8.81 18.14
CA ALA A 154 31.08 8.57 16.71
C ALA A 154 30.09 7.40 16.54
N ALA A 155 28.80 7.68 16.29
CA ALA A 155 27.82 6.76 15.65
C ALA A 155 26.36 7.28 15.69
N GLU A 156 26.06 8.42 16.32
CA GLU A 156 24.66 8.83 16.54
C GLU A 156 24.10 9.74 15.42
N ALA A 157 24.46 9.45 14.17
CA ALA A 157 23.95 10.15 12.99
C ALA A 157 23.33 9.24 11.92
N GLU A 158 23.43 7.90 12.04
CA GLU A 158 22.82 6.97 11.06
C GLU A 158 21.52 6.31 11.54
N VAL A 159 21.14 6.45 12.81
CA VAL A 159 19.97 5.73 13.36
C VAL A 159 18.63 6.43 13.03
N ALA A 160 18.65 7.66 12.53
CA ALA A 160 17.44 8.43 12.26
C ALA A 160 16.81 8.19 10.87
N GLU A 161 17.51 7.52 9.95
CA GLU A 161 17.05 7.39 8.55
C GLU A 161 16.30 6.07 8.26
N CYS A 162 16.28 5.10 9.20
CA CYS A 162 15.69 3.77 8.98
C CYS A 162 14.24 3.59 9.52
N PHE A 163 13.64 4.60 10.15
CA PHE A 163 12.36 4.46 10.88
C PHE A 163 11.10 4.98 10.16
N LYS A 164 11.19 5.31 8.87
CA LYS A 164 9.99 5.65 8.10
C LYS A 164 9.35 4.36 7.62
N THR A 165 8.08 4.13 8.00
CA THR A 165 7.19 3.24 7.25
C THR A 165 7.38 3.56 5.76
N PRO A 166 7.71 2.59 4.90
CA PRO A 166 7.93 2.87 3.50
C PRO A 166 6.70 3.60 2.93
N MET A 167 6.83 4.90 2.67
CA MET A 167 5.87 5.60 1.84
C MET A 167 5.99 5.00 0.43
N LYS A 168 4.89 5.04 -0.34
CA LYS A 168 4.71 4.50 -1.70
C LYS A 168 5.71 5.06 -2.74
N THR A 169 7.00 4.85 -2.51
CA THR A 169 8.12 5.16 -3.40
C THR A 169 9.04 3.97 -3.26
N CYS A 170 8.89 3.00 -4.17
CA CYS A 170 9.68 1.78 -4.24
C CYS A 170 11.18 2.08 -4.09
N PRO A 171 11.87 1.36 -3.18
CA PRO A 171 13.28 1.08 -3.39
C PRO A 171 13.53 -0.36 -2.94
N ALA A 172 12.95 -1.31 -3.65
CA ALA A 172 13.53 -2.63 -3.68
C ALA A 172 13.34 -3.11 -5.10
N GLU A 173 14.46 -3.45 -5.73
CA GLU A 173 14.54 -4.14 -7.00
C GLU A 173 13.36 -5.13 -7.07
N GLY A 174 12.46 -4.97 -8.05
CA GLY A 174 11.28 -5.84 -8.20
C GLY A 174 11.63 -7.28 -8.58
N SER A 175 12.77 -7.78 -8.11
CA SER A 175 13.30 -9.13 -8.21
C SER A 175 12.83 -9.96 -7.01
N SER A 176 12.69 -11.26 -7.22
CA SER A 176 12.43 -12.21 -6.13
C SER A 176 13.57 -12.30 -5.12
N GLU A 177 14.79 -11.91 -5.50
CA GLU A 177 15.97 -11.92 -4.62
C GLU A 177 15.90 -10.79 -3.59
N GLY A 178 15.58 -9.57 -4.03
CA GLY A 178 15.39 -8.42 -3.13
C GLY A 178 14.28 -8.65 -2.09
N LEU A 179 13.24 -9.43 -2.43
CA LEU A 179 12.19 -9.83 -1.49
C LEU A 179 12.76 -10.67 -0.34
N VAL A 180 13.60 -11.66 -0.66
CA VAL A 180 14.22 -12.54 0.33
C VAL A 180 15.14 -11.73 1.22
N ASP A 181 16.02 -10.91 0.64
CA ASP A 181 16.96 -10.08 1.40
C ASP A 181 16.25 -9.09 2.32
N TYR A 182 15.16 -8.47 1.84
CA TYR A 182 14.35 -7.58 2.64
C TYR A 182 13.73 -8.30 3.85
N THR A 183 13.13 -9.49 3.63
CA THR A 183 12.50 -10.25 4.72
C THR A 183 13.51 -10.71 5.76
N LEU A 184 14.69 -11.17 5.32
CA LEU A 184 15.78 -11.57 6.22
C LEU A 184 16.33 -10.39 7.02
N THR A 185 16.49 -9.24 6.37
CA THR A 185 16.96 -8.01 7.03
C THR A 185 15.95 -7.53 8.08
N GLN A 186 14.66 -7.47 7.74
CA GLN A 186 13.61 -7.07 8.68
C GLN A 186 13.50 -8.05 9.85
N ALA A 187 13.58 -9.36 9.60
CA ALA A 187 13.54 -10.36 10.65
C ALA A 187 14.71 -10.19 11.64
N LYS A 188 15.93 -10.01 11.13
CA LYS A 188 17.12 -9.78 11.95
C LYS A 188 17.06 -8.50 12.76
N GLN A 189 16.55 -7.42 12.16
CA GLN A 189 16.36 -6.14 12.86
C GLN A 189 15.36 -6.28 14.00
N LEU A 190 14.19 -6.86 13.73
CA LEU A 190 13.13 -7.00 14.72
C LEU A 190 13.49 -8.01 15.83
N SER A 191 14.20 -9.10 15.51
CA SER A 191 14.67 -10.06 16.51
C SER A 191 15.77 -9.52 17.42
N SER A 192 16.43 -8.42 17.04
CA SER A 192 17.45 -7.75 17.87
C SER A 192 16.86 -6.75 18.87
N LEU A 193 15.60 -6.39 18.71
CA LEU A 193 14.89 -5.47 19.59
C LEU A 193 14.42 -6.18 20.86
N LYS A 194 14.20 -5.41 21.92
CA LYS A 194 13.65 -5.97 23.15
C LYS A 194 12.13 -6.11 23.04
N ALA A 195 11.55 -7.11 23.67
CA ALA A 195 10.09 -7.29 23.81
C ALA A 195 9.23 -6.01 24.00
N PRO A 196 9.57 -5.03 24.87
CA PRO A 196 8.79 -3.79 24.99
C PRO A 196 8.80 -2.89 23.74
N GLU A 197 9.84 -2.96 22.92
CA GLU A 197 9.94 -2.21 21.66
C GLU A 197 9.11 -2.91 20.58
N ILE A 198 9.16 -4.24 20.52
CA ILE A 198 8.33 -5.05 19.63
C ILE A 198 6.85 -4.80 19.93
N ARG A 199 6.45 -4.76 21.20
CA ARG A 199 5.06 -4.49 21.59
C ARG A 199 4.58 -3.11 21.11
N LYS A 200 5.42 -2.08 21.19
CA LYS A 200 5.10 -0.74 20.65
C LYS A 200 4.95 -0.74 19.13
N LEU A 201 5.71 -1.58 18.42
CA LEU A 201 5.58 -1.73 16.97
C LEU A 201 4.29 -2.45 16.61
N CYS A 202 3.94 -3.51 17.35
CA CYS A 202 2.66 -4.20 17.24
C CYS A 202 1.46 -3.25 17.39
N ASP A 203 1.45 -2.40 18.43
CA ASP A 203 0.37 -1.42 18.66
C ASP A 203 0.25 -0.40 17.51
N ARG A 204 1.38 -0.01 16.90
CA ARG A 204 1.40 0.95 15.78
C ARG A 204 0.94 0.34 14.46
N GLU A 205 1.31 -0.90 14.21
CA GLU A 205 1.00 -1.63 12.97
C GLU A 205 -0.30 -2.45 13.06
N GLY A 206 -0.95 -2.46 14.22
CA GLY A 206 -2.21 -3.19 14.46
C GLY A 206 -2.03 -4.71 14.55
N VAL A 207 -0.86 -5.17 14.96
CA VAL A 207 -0.53 -6.60 15.13
C VAL A 207 -0.76 -7.01 16.58
N GLU A 208 -1.38 -8.16 16.82
CA GLU A 208 -1.58 -8.68 18.17
C GLU A 208 -0.28 -9.26 18.74
N TYR A 209 0.10 -8.84 19.95
CA TYR A 209 1.29 -9.36 20.63
C TYR A 209 0.93 -10.61 21.45
N ILE A 210 1.33 -11.79 20.96
CA ILE A 210 1.11 -13.08 21.65
C ILE A 210 2.44 -13.58 22.24
N VAL A 211 3.38 -13.94 21.36
CA VAL A 211 4.75 -14.37 21.68
C VAL A 211 5.70 -13.52 20.84
N GLU A 212 6.89 -13.22 21.38
CA GLU A 212 7.88 -12.35 20.72
C GLU A 212 8.20 -12.79 19.28
N ASP A 213 8.56 -14.06 19.09
CA ASP A 213 8.87 -14.60 17.76
C ASP A 213 7.69 -14.52 16.78
N GLN A 214 6.47 -14.76 17.26
CA GLN A 214 5.25 -14.71 16.44
C GLN A 214 4.92 -13.27 16.06
N ALA A 215 5.08 -12.32 16.99
CA ALA A 215 4.90 -10.90 16.74
C ALA A 215 5.92 -10.38 15.73
N VAL A 216 7.19 -10.81 15.82
CA VAL A 216 8.24 -10.47 14.84
C VAL A 216 7.87 -10.98 13.45
N GLN A 217 7.42 -12.24 13.32
CA GLN A 217 7.02 -12.79 12.04
C GLN A 217 5.86 -12.02 11.39
N GLU A 218 4.83 -11.69 12.17
CA GLU A 218 3.68 -10.92 11.66
C GLU A 218 4.07 -9.48 11.29
N LEU A 219 4.95 -8.82 12.05
CA LEU A 219 5.49 -7.51 11.69
C LEU A 219 6.30 -7.57 10.37
N VAL A 220 7.19 -8.55 10.21
CA VAL A 220 7.94 -8.76 8.96
C VAL A 220 6.97 -8.96 7.80
N ARG A 221 5.92 -9.76 8.00
CA ARG A 221 4.90 -10.04 6.98
C ARG A 221 4.12 -8.78 6.59
N CYS A 222 3.67 -7.99 7.55
CA CYS A 222 2.96 -6.73 7.31
C CYS A 222 3.85 -5.75 6.54
N ARG A 223 5.09 -5.54 6.98
CA ARG A 223 6.05 -4.64 6.31
C ARG A 223 6.41 -5.10 4.91
N THR A 224 6.57 -6.40 4.70
CA THR A 224 6.90 -6.97 3.38
C THR A 224 5.72 -6.84 2.42
N ARG A 225 4.50 -7.11 2.88
CA ARG A 225 3.30 -6.90 2.06
C ARG A 225 3.13 -5.45 1.65
N LEU A 226 3.41 -4.50 2.54
CA LEU A 226 3.35 -3.07 2.23
C LEU A 226 4.45 -2.64 1.24
N ALA A 227 5.67 -3.16 1.39
CA ALA A 227 6.79 -2.82 0.51
C ALA A 227 6.67 -3.44 -0.90
N TYR A 228 6.08 -4.64 -1.00
CA TYR A 228 5.94 -5.43 -2.24
C TYR A 228 4.49 -5.57 -2.72
N GLU A 229 3.62 -4.65 -2.30
CA GLU A 229 2.25 -4.54 -2.81
C GLU A 229 2.30 -4.36 -4.34
N GLY A 230 1.64 -5.23 -5.10
CA GLY A 230 1.75 -5.27 -6.58
C GLY A 230 2.83 -6.19 -7.18
N PHE A 231 3.80 -6.69 -6.40
CA PHE A 231 4.72 -7.75 -6.88
C PHE A 231 3.99 -9.10 -6.96
N PHE A 232 3.15 -9.40 -5.97
CA PHE A 232 2.36 -10.64 -5.93
C PHE A 232 1.19 -10.64 -6.92
N GLU A 233 0.72 -9.46 -7.35
CA GLU A 233 -0.39 -9.31 -8.31
C GLU A 233 0.05 -9.50 -9.77
N ARG A 234 1.34 -9.29 -10.08
CA ARG A 234 1.86 -9.30 -11.46
C ARG A 234 1.96 -10.70 -12.09
N LYS A 235 1.98 -11.77 -11.29
CA LYS A 235 2.10 -13.16 -11.81
C LYS A 235 0.85 -13.70 -12.50
N VAL A 236 -0.25 -12.94 -12.51
CA VAL A 236 -1.49 -13.33 -13.20
C VAL A 236 -1.52 -12.88 -14.68
N GLN A 237 -0.56 -12.06 -15.14
CA GLN A 237 -0.60 -11.50 -16.50
C GLN A 237 0.60 -11.89 -17.38
N VAL A 238 0.29 -12.71 -18.39
CA VAL A 238 0.83 -12.76 -19.77
C VAL A 238 2.27 -13.24 -19.98
N THR A 239 2.40 -14.46 -20.51
CA THR A 239 3.56 -14.88 -21.31
C THR A 239 3.50 -14.25 -22.71
N PRO A 240 4.56 -13.57 -23.20
CA PRO A 240 4.62 -13.12 -24.59
C PRO A 240 5.19 -14.25 -25.46
N THR A 241 4.36 -14.87 -26.28
CA THR A 241 4.82 -15.76 -27.36
C THR A 241 5.33 -14.93 -28.53
N THR A 242 6.64 -15.04 -28.72
CA THR A 242 7.50 -14.76 -29.88
C THR A 242 6.78 -14.55 -31.21
N LYS A 243 6.91 -13.35 -31.77
CA LYS A 243 6.74 -13.09 -33.21
C LYS A 243 7.82 -13.87 -33.97
N ARG A 244 7.42 -14.84 -34.80
CA ARG A 244 8.18 -15.23 -35.99
C ARG A 244 7.50 -14.63 -37.21
N ALA A 245 8.29 -13.88 -37.96
CA ALA A 245 7.95 -13.28 -39.23
C ALA A 245 7.95 -14.32 -40.35
N SER A 246 7.13 -14.02 -41.37
CA SER A 246 7.32 -14.26 -42.82
C SER A 246 7.63 -15.68 -43.29
N GLU A 247 6.71 -16.24 -44.08
CA GLU A 247 6.97 -16.58 -45.49
C GLU A 247 5.62 -16.82 -46.19
N ASP A 248 5.21 -15.83 -46.97
CA ASP A 248 4.15 -15.94 -47.97
C ASP A 248 4.70 -16.76 -49.16
N LEU A 249 4.04 -17.86 -49.49
CA LEU A 249 4.25 -18.62 -50.72
C LEU A 249 2.87 -18.84 -51.34
N ASP A 250 2.50 -17.96 -52.26
CA ASP A 250 1.44 -18.22 -53.25
C ASP A 250 1.67 -17.33 -54.48
N THR A 251 2.39 -17.85 -55.47
CA THR A 251 2.17 -17.52 -56.89
C THR A 251 2.70 -18.66 -57.76
N ALA A 252 1.79 -19.49 -58.28
CA ALA A 252 1.89 -20.17 -59.57
C ALA A 252 0.49 -20.62 -60.00
#